data_AF-A0A968XSP2-F1
#
_entry.id   AF-A0A968XSP2-F1
#
_cell.length_a   1.000
_cell.length_b   1.000
_cell.length_c   1.000
_cell.angle_alpha   90.00
_cell.angle_beta   90.00
_cell.angle_gamma   90.00
#
_symmetry.space_group_name_H-M   'P 1'
#
loop_
_entity.id
_entity.type
_entity.pdbx_description
1 polymer ?
#
loop_
_entity_poly.entity_id
_entity_poly.type
_entity_poly.pdbx_seq_one_letter_code
_entity_poly.pdbx_strand_id
1 'polypeptide(L)'
;MPGTDGLQLPSGWAERLLKRGKAIVLLDGFDEVPADKRSLLSQWIEQQVRNYPQTIVLLTSRPKAYFTEAKADHIALPTIWVEPFDPGRQRLFVHRWYRCREIEANSGRETADVIQQAQESAEELLAQIAARPEMKDLAKIPLLLNLIASFHRDNPQARLPRRRVDLYQGICNLQLKDRPGAKDLETKLLETDAQKILQRLALAMLCNNRERDIDRAVLLGRLEQLLRTENEALAAEDFLEDVVRVSELLIEKDADTYEFAHWSFQEYLAAREIWQEQQESLLYEKFADKEWKPTILLYAALVKNPSTLIQAMLDRQQADLAYDCFQETTKQITPELEQSLKSLKPAVQTSRYVQLEALLQAKQWREADQETERLMLTTMNKEEGQWLDLDDLRNFPARTCGKSTTCG
;
A
#
# COMPACT_ATOMS: atom_id res chain seq x y z
N MET A 1 23.68 10.72 -21.15
CA MET A 1 23.17 11.78 -22.05
C MET A 1 24.33 12.63 -22.53
N PRO A 2 24.46 12.92 -23.83
CA PRO A 2 25.46 13.86 -24.33
C PRO A 2 24.98 15.29 -24.02
N GLY A 3 25.77 16.04 -23.22
CA GLY A 3 25.51 17.44 -22.89
C GLY A 3 25.22 17.70 -21.41
N THR A 4 26.20 17.50 -20.55
CA THR A 4 26.20 18.06 -19.17
C THR A 4 27.20 19.20 -19.08
N ASP A 5 27.14 20.16 -20.00
CA ASP A 5 27.51 21.52 -19.64
C ASP A 5 26.40 21.99 -18.69
N GLY A 6 26.72 22.09 -17.40
CA GLY A 6 25.75 22.43 -16.36
C GLY A 6 24.96 23.69 -16.74
N LEU A 7 23.64 23.63 -16.56
CA LEU A 7 22.74 24.77 -16.79
C LEU A 7 23.25 25.98 -16.00
N GLN A 8 23.85 26.97 -16.68
CA GLN A 8 24.20 28.25 -16.08
C GLN A 8 22.93 29.07 -15.90
N LEU A 9 22.24 28.84 -14.79
CA LEU A 9 21.02 29.56 -14.44
C LEU A 9 21.36 30.99 -14.00
N PRO A 10 20.73 32.03 -14.58
CA PRO A 10 20.93 33.40 -14.14
C PRO A 10 20.56 33.58 -12.66
N SER A 11 21.29 34.43 -11.93
CA SER A 11 20.93 34.82 -10.56
C SER A 11 19.44 35.15 -10.44
N GLY A 12 18.76 34.59 -9.44
CA GLY A 12 17.32 34.79 -9.19
C GLY A 12 16.37 34.21 -10.25
N TRP A 13 16.82 33.30 -11.12
CA TRP A 13 15.99 32.70 -12.16
C TRP A 13 14.75 32.00 -11.61
N ALA A 14 14.92 31.13 -10.62
CA ALA A 14 13.81 30.41 -9.99
C ALA A 14 12.81 31.37 -9.33
N GLU A 15 13.31 32.33 -8.55
CA GLU A 15 12.47 33.35 -7.91
C GLU A 15 11.65 34.15 -8.94
N ARG A 16 12.26 34.53 -10.08
CA ARG A 16 11.54 35.22 -11.16
C ARG A 16 10.47 34.34 -11.81
N LEU A 17 10.72 33.04 -11.97
CA LEU A 17 9.72 32.11 -12.51
C LEU A 17 8.53 31.97 -11.56
N LEU A 18 8.80 31.80 -10.26
CA LEU A 18 7.79 31.67 -9.23
C LEU A 18 6.95 32.97 -9.12
N LYS A 19 7.60 34.13 -9.06
CA LYS A 19 6.90 35.43 -9.04
C LYS A 19 6.02 35.67 -10.26
N ARG A 20 6.41 35.14 -11.43
CA ARG A 20 5.67 35.30 -12.69
C ARG A 20 4.63 34.21 -12.95
N GLY A 21 4.49 33.22 -12.06
CA GLY A 21 3.57 32.08 -12.27
C GLY A 21 3.93 31.21 -13.47
N LYS A 22 5.21 31.17 -13.85
CA LYS A 22 5.72 30.37 -14.97
C LYS A 22 6.29 29.02 -14.52
N ALA A 23 6.00 28.64 -13.29
CA ALA A 23 6.42 27.38 -12.69
C ALA A 23 5.25 26.77 -11.91
N ILE A 24 5.25 25.44 -11.87
CA ILE A 24 4.43 24.65 -10.96
C ILE A 24 5.41 23.98 -9.99
N VAL A 25 5.12 24.06 -8.70
CA VAL A 25 5.90 23.39 -7.66
C VAL A 25 5.15 22.14 -7.24
N LEU A 26 5.78 20.97 -7.42
CA LEU A 26 5.25 19.69 -7.00
C LEU A 26 6.01 19.24 -5.76
N LEU A 27 5.30 19.04 -4.66
CA LEU A 27 5.82 18.51 -3.40
C LEU A 27 5.19 17.13 -3.21
N ASP A 28 5.97 16.09 -3.43
CA ASP A 28 5.50 14.70 -3.34
C ASP A 28 5.76 14.13 -1.94
N GLY A 29 4.78 13.41 -1.37
CA GLY A 29 4.96 12.61 -0.17
C GLY A 29 5.14 13.40 1.14
N PHE A 30 4.23 14.31 1.48
CA PHE A 30 4.30 15.01 2.78
C PHE A 30 4.30 14.05 3.99
N ASP A 31 3.64 12.89 3.87
CA ASP A 31 3.64 11.85 4.91
C ASP A 31 5.02 11.23 5.17
N GLU A 32 6.00 11.46 4.30
CA GLU A 32 7.38 10.99 4.48
C GLU A 32 8.19 11.84 5.45
N VAL A 33 7.72 13.05 5.74
CA VAL A 33 8.40 13.97 6.65
C VAL A 33 8.25 13.48 8.09
N PRO A 34 9.30 13.50 8.93
CA PRO A 34 9.19 13.17 10.35
C PRO A 34 8.15 14.03 11.07
N ALA A 35 7.35 13.43 11.95
CA ALA A 35 6.21 14.08 12.61
C ALA A 35 6.59 15.38 13.36
N ASP A 36 7.77 15.40 13.98
CA ASP A 36 8.32 16.56 14.70
C ASP A 36 8.68 17.75 13.78
N LYS A 37 8.87 17.50 12.47
CA LYS A 37 9.19 18.51 11.47
C LYS A 37 8.00 18.94 10.60
N ARG A 38 6.89 18.19 10.62
CA ARG A 38 5.71 18.45 9.76
C ARG A 38 5.10 19.84 9.99
N SER A 39 5.02 20.30 11.24
CA SER A 39 4.45 21.62 11.56
C SER A 39 5.31 22.76 11.01
N LEU A 40 6.64 22.69 11.20
CA LEU A 40 7.56 23.70 10.67
C LEU A 40 7.54 23.74 9.14
N LEU A 41 7.53 22.58 8.48
CA LEU A 41 7.46 22.51 7.02
C LEU A 41 6.14 23.08 6.51
N SER A 42 5.03 22.78 7.17
CA SER A 42 3.71 23.33 6.82
C SER A 42 3.69 24.85 6.85
N GLN A 43 4.22 25.46 7.92
CA GLN A 43 4.33 26.92 8.05
C GLN A 43 5.23 27.52 6.96
N TRP A 44 6.34 26.84 6.63
CA TRP A 44 7.22 27.28 5.56
C TRP A 44 6.54 27.24 4.19
N ILE A 45 5.83 26.15 3.86
CA ILE A 45 5.07 26.00 2.61
C ILE A 45 4.02 27.12 2.52
N GLU A 46 3.30 27.39 3.60
CA GLU A 46 2.32 28.46 3.66
C GLU A 46 2.94 29.82 3.34
N GLN A 47 4.09 30.12 3.94
CA GLN A 47 4.82 31.34 3.66
C GLN A 47 5.23 31.43 2.18
N GLN A 48 5.65 30.31 1.56
CA GLN A 48 5.99 30.29 0.13
C GLN A 48 4.76 30.53 -0.75
N VAL A 49 3.62 29.90 -0.45
CA VAL A 49 2.37 30.14 -1.20
C VAL A 49 1.95 31.60 -1.13
N ARG A 50 2.11 32.26 0.04
CA ARG A 50 1.85 33.70 0.21
C ARG A 50 2.85 34.57 -0.56
N ASN A 51 4.13 34.19 -0.59
CA ASN A 51 5.19 34.92 -1.30
C ASN A 51 5.08 34.82 -2.83
N TYR A 52 4.50 33.74 -3.33
CA TYR A 52 4.38 33.44 -4.76
C TYR A 52 2.93 33.15 -5.18
N PRO A 53 2.01 34.13 -5.08
CA PRO A 53 0.57 33.91 -5.30
C PRO A 53 0.20 33.55 -6.75
N GLN A 54 1.11 33.73 -7.70
CA GLN A 54 0.93 33.35 -9.10
C GLN A 54 1.42 31.92 -9.40
N THR A 55 2.12 31.28 -8.46
CA THR A 55 2.64 29.91 -8.61
C THR A 55 1.60 28.91 -8.12
N ILE A 56 1.38 27.86 -8.90
CA ILE A 56 0.61 26.70 -8.46
C ILE A 56 1.54 25.79 -7.67
N VAL A 57 1.18 25.52 -6.42
CA VAL A 57 1.86 24.55 -5.56
C VAL A 57 0.93 23.37 -5.37
N LEU A 58 1.38 22.16 -5.73
CA LEU A 58 0.67 20.91 -5.50
C LEU A 58 1.44 20.12 -4.44
N LEU A 59 0.73 19.73 -3.38
CA LEU A 59 1.25 18.90 -2.30
C LEU A 59 0.49 17.58 -2.31
N THR A 60 1.20 16.46 -2.35
CA THR A 60 0.61 15.12 -2.15
C THR A 60 0.88 14.66 -0.72
N SER A 61 -0.08 13.94 -0.14
CA SER A 61 0.04 13.38 1.21
C SER A 61 -0.96 12.25 1.39
N ARG A 62 -0.63 11.27 2.22
CA ARG A 62 -1.67 10.42 2.82
C ARG A 62 -2.62 11.24 3.70
N PRO A 63 -3.92 10.89 3.76
CA PRO A 63 -4.95 11.63 4.50
C PRO A 63 -4.52 11.94 5.94
N LYS A 64 -4.16 10.90 6.70
CA LYS A 64 -3.84 11.04 8.13
C LYS A 64 -2.72 12.04 8.44
N ALA A 65 -1.61 12.00 7.70
CA ALA A 65 -0.47 12.88 7.94
C ALA A 65 -0.82 14.37 7.70
N TYR A 66 -1.76 14.64 6.79
CA TYR A 66 -2.21 15.99 6.49
C TYR A 66 -3.30 16.49 7.46
N PHE A 67 -4.32 15.67 7.73
CA PHE A 67 -5.50 16.11 8.49
C PHE A 67 -5.32 16.04 10.02
N THR A 68 -4.58 15.06 10.53
CA THR A 68 -4.42 14.90 11.99
C THR A 68 -3.24 15.70 12.53
N GLU A 69 -2.20 15.94 11.72
CA GLU A 69 -0.93 16.51 12.20
C GLU A 69 -0.59 17.88 11.60
N ALA A 70 -1.05 18.20 10.39
CA ALA A 70 -0.80 19.51 9.76
C ALA A 70 -1.97 20.50 9.87
N LYS A 71 -3.22 20.01 9.89
CA LYS A 71 -4.42 20.86 10.02
C LYS A 71 -4.69 21.38 11.43
N ALA A 72 -4.05 20.81 12.46
CA ALA A 72 -4.21 21.30 13.83
C ALA A 72 -3.82 22.77 13.96
N ASP A 73 -2.96 23.29 13.07
CA ASP A 73 -2.49 24.67 13.18
C ASP A 73 -2.73 25.57 11.94
N HIS A 74 -2.35 25.29 10.68
CA HIS A 74 -2.18 26.43 9.72
C HIS A 74 -2.51 26.26 8.22
N ILE A 75 -3.22 25.22 7.74
CA ILE A 75 -3.48 25.11 6.28
C ILE A 75 -4.96 24.83 5.94
N ALA A 76 -5.61 25.82 5.32
CA ALA A 76 -6.89 25.69 4.59
C ALA A 76 -6.68 25.73 3.07
N LEU A 77 -5.69 25.00 2.55
CA LEU A 77 -5.56 24.80 1.10
C LEU A 77 -6.73 23.95 0.60
N PRO A 78 -7.29 24.26 -0.58
CA PRO A 78 -8.25 23.37 -1.24
C PRO A 78 -7.67 21.97 -1.38
N THR A 79 -8.34 20.97 -0.82
CA THR A 79 -7.90 19.57 -0.87
C THR A 79 -8.69 18.83 -1.95
N ILE A 80 -7.99 18.02 -2.75
CA ILE A 80 -8.58 17.12 -3.73
C ILE A 80 -8.22 15.69 -3.32
N TRP A 81 -9.19 14.78 -3.41
CA TRP A 81 -8.99 13.37 -3.12
C TRP A 81 -8.69 12.60 -4.40
N VAL A 82 -7.72 11.69 -4.33
CA VAL A 82 -7.50 10.70 -5.38
C VAL A 82 -8.47 9.55 -5.17
N GLU A 83 -9.46 9.44 -6.04
CA GLU A 83 -10.47 8.38 -5.96
C GLU A 83 -9.92 7.04 -6.49
N PRO A 84 -10.44 5.90 -5.98
CA PRO A 84 -10.21 4.60 -6.59
C PRO A 84 -10.65 4.57 -8.06
N PHE A 85 -10.12 3.64 -8.85
CA PHE A 85 -10.57 3.44 -10.22
C PHE A 85 -11.98 2.85 -10.27
N ASP A 86 -12.88 3.58 -10.93
CA ASP A 86 -14.14 3.03 -11.42
C ASP A 86 -13.92 2.01 -12.55
N PRO A 87 -14.92 1.17 -12.89
CA PRO A 87 -14.78 0.16 -13.94
C PRO A 87 -14.34 0.69 -15.32
N GLY A 88 -14.71 1.93 -15.67
CA GLY A 88 -14.30 2.58 -16.90
C GLY A 88 -12.82 2.97 -16.88
N ARG A 89 -12.33 3.54 -15.77
CA ARG A 89 -10.89 3.81 -15.55
C ARG A 89 -10.06 2.53 -15.50
N GLN A 90 -10.57 1.46 -14.88
CA GLN A 90 -9.91 0.15 -14.87
C GLN A 90 -9.74 -0.39 -16.29
N ARG A 91 -10.82 -0.40 -17.10
CA ARG A 91 -10.77 -0.80 -18.51
C ARG A 91 -9.76 0.04 -19.30
N LEU A 92 -9.81 1.36 -19.16
CA LEU A 92 -8.90 2.27 -19.85
C LEU A 92 -7.43 2.01 -19.47
N PHE A 93 -7.17 1.82 -18.17
CA PHE A 93 -5.84 1.51 -17.66
C PHE A 93 -5.32 0.19 -18.27
N VAL A 94 -6.09 -0.89 -18.18
CA VAL A 94 -5.67 -2.22 -18.65
C VAL A 94 -5.38 -2.21 -20.16
N HIS A 95 -6.23 -1.61 -20.98
CA HIS A 95 -5.97 -1.53 -22.43
C HIS A 95 -4.71 -0.73 -22.76
N ARG A 96 -4.50 0.43 -22.10
CA ARG A 96 -3.31 1.25 -22.33
C ARG A 96 -2.05 0.54 -21.85
N TRP A 97 -2.14 -0.11 -20.69
CA TRP A 97 -1.05 -0.87 -20.10
C TRP A 97 -0.60 -1.98 -21.06
N TYR A 98 -1.52 -2.82 -21.55
CA TYR A 98 -1.18 -3.88 -22.51
C TYR A 98 -0.64 -3.34 -23.82
N ARG A 99 -1.24 -2.29 -24.38
CA ARG A 99 -0.74 -1.66 -25.62
C ARG A 99 0.72 -1.20 -25.44
N CYS A 100 1.01 -0.49 -24.35
CA CYS A 100 2.38 -0.03 -24.07
C CYS A 100 3.34 -1.21 -23.91
N ARG A 101 2.95 -2.24 -23.15
CA ARG A 101 3.82 -3.40 -22.88
C ARG A 101 4.06 -4.28 -24.09
N GLU A 102 3.05 -4.49 -24.94
CA GLU A 102 3.23 -5.26 -26.17
C GLU A 102 4.04 -4.48 -27.22
N ILE A 103 3.87 -3.16 -27.33
CA ILE A 103 4.73 -2.32 -28.19
C ILE A 103 6.19 -2.39 -27.71
N GLU A 104 6.44 -2.24 -26.41
CA GLU A 104 7.78 -2.32 -25.81
C GLU A 104 8.43 -3.70 -26.06
N ALA A 105 7.70 -4.78 -25.77
CA ALA A 105 8.17 -6.15 -26.00
C ALA A 105 8.47 -6.44 -27.48
N ASN A 106 7.80 -5.73 -28.39
CA ASN A 106 7.99 -5.85 -29.84
C ASN A 106 8.94 -4.77 -30.41
N SER A 107 9.88 -4.27 -29.61
CA SER A 107 10.91 -3.29 -30.03
C SER A 107 10.31 -1.98 -30.57
N GLY A 108 9.21 -1.52 -29.99
CA GLY A 108 8.52 -0.30 -30.38
C GLY A 108 7.60 -0.45 -31.61
N ARG A 109 7.39 -1.67 -32.12
CA ARG A 109 6.52 -1.89 -33.29
C ARG A 109 5.05 -1.75 -32.90
N GLU A 110 4.34 -0.92 -33.64
CA GLU A 110 2.89 -0.71 -33.52
C GLU A 110 2.15 -1.23 -34.76
N THR A 111 2.21 -2.54 -34.96
CA THR A 111 1.54 -3.23 -36.08
C THR A 111 0.17 -3.77 -35.65
N ALA A 112 -0.70 -4.08 -36.62
CA ALA A 112 -2.07 -4.51 -36.34
C ALA A 112 -2.13 -5.79 -35.48
N ASP A 113 -1.21 -6.73 -35.70
CA ASP A 113 -1.06 -7.96 -34.91
C ASP A 113 -0.67 -7.67 -33.45
N VAL A 114 0.27 -6.74 -33.21
CA VAL A 114 0.70 -6.35 -31.84
C VAL A 114 -0.45 -5.67 -31.09
N ILE A 115 -1.18 -4.78 -31.76
CA ILE A 115 -2.35 -4.10 -31.17
C ILE A 115 -3.49 -5.10 -30.90
N GLN A 116 -3.73 -6.04 -31.81
CA GLN A 116 -4.74 -7.08 -31.62
C GLN A 116 -4.39 -7.97 -30.41
N GLN A 117 -3.15 -8.44 -30.32
CA GLN A 117 -2.68 -9.24 -29.17
C GLN A 117 -2.86 -8.49 -27.85
N ALA A 118 -2.45 -7.21 -27.80
CA ALA A 118 -2.63 -6.37 -26.62
C ALA A 118 -4.12 -6.25 -26.22
N GLN A 119 -5.01 -6.11 -27.20
CA GLN A 119 -6.45 -6.00 -26.95
C GLN A 119 -7.05 -7.32 -26.46
N GLU A 120 -6.66 -8.45 -27.05
CA GLU A 120 -7.11 -9.78 -26.62
C GLU A 120 -6.69 -10.08 -25.17
N SER A 121 -5.42 -9.86 -24.82
CA SER A 121 -4.93 -10.05 -23.46
C SER A 121 -5.57 -9.09 -22.44
N ALA A 122 -5.87 -7.86 -22.85
CA ALA A 122 -6.58 -6.89 -22.02
C ALA A 122 -8.02 -7.34 -21.72
N GLU A 123 -8.77 -7.79 -22.72
CA GLU A 123 -10.15 -8.27 -22.53
C GLU A 123 -10.20 -9.56 -21.70
N GLU A 124 -9.23 -10.47 -21.89
CA GLU A 124 -9.12 -11.66 -21.06
C GLU A 124 -8.92 -11.29 -19.58
N LEU A 125 -7.99 -10.37 -19.29
CA LEU A 125 -7.75 -9.91 -17.93
C LEU A 125 -9.00 -9.26 -17.32
N LEU A 126 -9.67 -8.38 -18.07
CA LEU A 126 -10.88 -7.71 -17.62
C LEU A 126 -12.02 -8.71 -17.36
N ALA A 127 -12.13 -9.77 -18.17
CA ALA A 127 -13.09 -10.84 -17.94
C ALA A 127 -12.78 -11.62 -16.66
N GLN A 128 -11.50 -11.92 -16.38
CA GLN A 128 -11.10 -12.59 -15.14
C GLN A 128 -11.39 -11.73 -13.89
N ILE A 129 -11.14 -10.42 -13.95
CA ILE A 129 -11.47 -9.47 -12.88
C ILE A 129 -12.99 -9.39 -12.69
N ALA A 130 -13.74 -9.27 -13.79
CA ALA A 130 -15.20 -9.12 -13.73
C ALA A 130 -15.91 -10.36 -13.15
N ALA A 131 -15.34 -11.55 -13.36
CA ALA A 131 -15.89 -12.81 -12.87
C ALA A 131 -15.76 -13.01 -11.35
N ARG A 132 -14.99 -12.17 -10.64
CA ARG A 132 -14.65 -12.39 -9.22
C ARG A 132 -14.83 -11.12 -8.38
N PRO A 133 -15.78 -11.08 -7.43
CA PRO A 133 -16.01 -9.91 -6.59
C PRO A 133 -14.75 -9.40 -5.87
N GLU A 134 -13.94 -10.30 -5.33
CA GLU A 134 -12.74 -9.96 -4.56
C GLU A 134 -11.67 -9.26 -5.43
N MET A 135 -11.60 -9.62 -6.72
CA MET A 135 -10.68 -9.00 -7.66
C MET A 135 -11.13 -7.60 -8.08
N LYS A 136 -12.44 -7.34 -8.11
CA LYS A 136 -12.97 -6.00 -8.41
C LYS A 136 -12.52 -5.00 -7.35
N ASP A 137 -12.51 -5.40 -6.09
CA ASP A 137 -12.08 -4.51 -5.00
C ASP A 137 -10.58 -4.25 -5.04
N LEU A 138 -9.76 -5.25 -5.38
CA LEU A 138 -8.32 -5.05 -5.56
C LEU A 138 -8.03 -4.17 -6.79
N ALA A 139 -8.74 -4.37 -7.90
CA ALA A 139 -8.56 -3.63 -9.16
C ALA A 139 -8.95 -2.14 -9.07
N LYS A 140 -9.69 -1.73 -8.02
CA LYS A 140 -9.96 -0.31 -7.73
C LYS A 140 -8.69 0.44 -7.33
N ILE A 141 -7.67 -0.25 -6.82
CA ILE A 141 -6.40 0.37 -6.40
C ILE A 141 -5.43 0.32 -7.59
N PRO A 142 -5.02 1.48 -8.18
CA PRO A 142 -4.24 1.51 -9.42
C PRO A 142 -2.96 0.68 -9.38
N LEU A 143 -2.26 0.73 -8.24
CA LEU A 143 -1.07 -0.11 -8.02
C LEU A 143 -1.39 -1.59 -8.12
N LEU A 144 -2.43 -2.07 -7.42
CA LEU A 144 -2.78 -3.48 -7.43
C LEU A 144 -3.24 -3.90 -8.82
N LEU A 145 -3.94 -3.03 -9.54
CA LEU A 145 -4.32 -3.28 -10.93
C LEU A 145 -3.09 -3.43 -11.83
N ASN A 146 -2.05 -2.59 -11.64
CA ASN A 146 -0.77 -2.74 -12.33
C ASN A 146 -0.13 -4.11 -12.03
N LEU A 147 -0.06 -4.49 -10.75
CA LEU A 147 0.50 -5.77 -10.32
C LEU A 147 -0.28 -6.98 -10.89
N ILE A 148 -1.62 -6.88 -10.92
CA ILE A 148 -2.50 -7.88 -11.52
C ILE A 148 -2.24 -8.01 -13.02
N ALA A 149 -2.10 -6.88 -13.73
CA ALA A 149 -1.82 -6.88 -15.17
C ALA A 149 -0.44 -7.48 -15.47
N SER A 150 0.60 -7.10 -14.74
CA SER A 150 1.93 -7.70 -14.84
C SER A 150 1.89 -9.21 -14.61
N PHE A 151 1.27 -9.64 -13.52
CA PHE A 151 1.17 -11.07 -13.18
C PHE A 151 0.44 -11.87 -14.27
N HIS A 152 -0.68 -11.35 -14.79
CA HIS A 152 -1.44 -12.00 -15.85
C HIS A 152 -0.65 -12.13 -17.15
N ARG A 153 0.04 -11.07 -17.56
CA ARG A 153 0.84 -11.06 -18.79
C ARG A 153 1.96 -12.09 -18.73
N ASP A 154 2.65 -12.17 -17.60
CA ASP A 154 3.80 -13.04 -17.43
C ASP A 154 3.40 -14.50 -17.08
N ASN A 155 2.14 -14.74 -16.71
CA ASN A 155 1.57 -16.07 -16.52
C ASN A 155 0.21 -16.24 -17.22
N PRO A 156 0.17 -16.31 -18.57
CA PRO A 156 -1.09 -16.32 -19.33
C PRO A 156 -1.99 -17.53 -19.00
N GLN A 157 -1.39 -18.66 -18.59
CA GLN A 157 -2.11 -19.88 -18.25
C GLN A 157 -2.57 -19.91 -16.78
N ALA A 158 -2.11 -18.99 -15.94
CA ALA A 158 -2.45 -18.98 -14.53
C ALA A 158 -3.76 -18.23 -14.28
N ARG A 159 -4.62 -18.81 -13.45
CA ARG A 159 -5.77 -18.08 -12.92
C ARG A 159 -5.27 -16.98 -12.00
N LEU A 160 -5.92 -15.80 -12.07
CA LEU A 160 -5.63 -14.75 -11.11
C LEU A 160 -5.76 -15.25 -9.65
N PRO A 161 -4.90 -14.78 -8.73
CA PRO A 161 -5.04 -15.07 -7.31
C PRO A 161 -6.39 -14.57 -6.75
N ARG A 162 -6.87 -15.16 -5.65
CA ARG A 162 -8.16 -14.76 -5.02
C ARG A 162 -8.00 -13.75 -3.90
N ARG A 163 -6.86 -13.78 -3.20
CA ARG A 163 -6.57 -12.88 -2.08
C ARG A 163 -5.37 -12.00 -2.42
N ARG A 164 -5.33 -10.82 -1.80
CA ARG A 164 -4.19 -9.89 -1.94
C ARG A 164 -2.85 -10.54 -1.55
N VAL A 165 -2.82 -11.34 -0.50
CA VAL A 165 -1.62 -12.09 -0.07
C VAL A 165 -1.19 -13.13 -1.11
N ASP A 166 -2.14 -13.78 -1.79
CA ASP A 166 -1.83 -14.74 -2.85
C ASP A 166 -1.29 -14.04 -4.09
N LEU A 167 -1.75 -12.80 -4.37
CA LEU A 167 -1.21 -11.96 -5.45
C LEU A 167 0.25 -11.57 -5.19
N TYR A 168 0.55 -11.06 -4.00
CA TYR A 168 1.93 -10.75 -3.65
C TYR A 168 2.81 -12.00 -3.69
N GLN A 169 2.32 -13.14 -3.21
CA GLN A 169 3.07 -14.40 -3.31
C GLN A 169 3.32 -14.81 -4.75
N GLY A 170 2.30 -14.72 -5.61
CA GLY A 170 2.40 -15.04 -7.01
C GLY A 170 3.47 -14.19 -7.70
N ILE A 171 3.54 -12.90 -7.38
CA ILE A 171 4.54 -11.99 -7.94
C ILE A 171 5.94 -12.29 -7.41
N CYS A 172 6.10 -12.56 -6.10
CA CYS A 172 7.40 -12.98 -5.56
C CYS A 172 7.90 -14.26 -6.22
N ASN A 173 7.02 -15.27 -6.40
CA ASN A 173 7.37 -16.50 -7.10
C ASN A 173 7.78 -16.22 -8.55
N LEU A 174 6.98 -15.43 -9.26
CA LEU A 174 7.24 -15.08 -10.65
C LEU A 174 8.60 -14.39 -10.82
N GLN A 175 8.88 -13.38 -9.99
CA GLN A 175 10.09 -12.55 -10.11
C GLN A 175 11.35 -13.28 -9.64
N LEU A 176 11.25 -14.13 -8.62
CA LEU A 176 12.41 -14.83 -8.05
C LEU A 176 12.67 -16.19 -8.68
N LYS A 177 11.67 -16.80 -9.35
CA LYS A 177 11.76 -18.18 -9.85
C LYS A 177 11.39 -18.32 -11.32
N ASP A 178 10.14 -18.00 -11.67
CA ASP A 178 9.59 -18.37 -12.98
C ASP A 178 10.17 -17.53 -14.13
N ARG A 179 10.33 -16.21 -13.93
CA ARG A 179 10.88 -15.29 -14.95
C ARG A 179 12.36 -15.54 -15.25
N PRO A 180 13.26 -15.73 -14.25
CA PRO A 180 14.63 -16.09 -14.54
C PRO A 180 14.75 -17.46 -15.24
N GLY A 181 13.99 -18.46 -14.77
CA GLY A 181 14.03 -19.82 -15.33
C GLY A 181 13.45 -19.92 -16.75
N ALA A 182 12.48 -19.09 -17.12
CA ALA A 182 11.85 -19.13 -18.45
C ALA A 182 12.64 -18.36 -19.53
N LYS A 183 13.56 -17.46 -19.13
CA LYS A 183 14.31 -16.59 -20.05
C LYS A 183 15.79 -16.96 -20.20
N ASP A 184 16.22 -18.11 -19.66
CA ASP A 184 17.64 -18.48 -19.51
C ASP A 184 18.49 -17.30 -18.98
N LEU A 185 17.90 -16.48 -18.10
CA LEU A 185 18.64 -15.42 -17.45
C LEU A 185 19.55 -16.08 -16.43
N GLU A 186 20.87 -15.97 -16.63
CA GLU A 186 21.84 -16.35 -15.61
C GLU A 186 21.57 -15.52 -14.36
N THR A 187 20.99 -16.14 -13.34
CA THR A 187 20.83 -15.55 -12.01
C THR A 187 21.24 -16.55 -10.97
N LYS A 188 21.96 -16.07 -9.96
CA LYS A 188 22.37 -16.84 -8.80
C LYS A 188 21.26 -16.91 -7.75
N LEU A 189 20.19 -16.14 -7.90
CA LEU A 189 19.06 -16.15 -6.97
C LEU A 189 18.34 -17.49 -6.90
N LEU A 190 18.30 -18.24 -8.02
CA LEU A 190 17.68 -19.57 -8.07
C LEU A 190 18.39 -20.60 -7.18
N GLU A 191 19.66 -20.35 -6.85
CA GLU A 191 20.48 -21.21 -5.99
C GLU A 191 20.38 -20.85 -4.51
N THR A 192 19.61 -19.81 -4.17
CA THR A 192 19.47 -19.27 -2.81
C THR A 192 18.01 -19.22 -2.38
N ASP A 193 17.74 -19.14 -1.07
CA ASP A 193 16.42 -18.74 -0.56
C ASP A 193 16.25 -17.21 -0.60
N ALA A 194 16.33 -16.64 -1.80
CA ALA A 194 16.27 -15.18 -2.00
C ALA A 194 15.02 -14.55 -1.39
N GLN A 195 13.89 -15.26 -1.40
CA GLN A 195 12.67 -14.74 -0.78
C GLN A 195 12.83 -14.64 0.74
N LYS A 196 13.45 -15.63 1.40
CA LYS A 196 13.71 -15.57 2.84
C LYS A 196 14.65 -14.44 3.22
N ILE A 197 15.69 -14.20 2.42
CA ILE A 197 16.59 -13.05 2.61
C ILE A 197 15.83 -11.73 2.51
N LEU A 198 14.99 -11.57 1.48
CA LEU A 198 14.18 -10.35 1.29
C LEU A 198 13.11 -10.17 2.38
N GLN A 199 12.55 -11.26 2.91
CA GLN A 199 11.63 -11.23 4.06
C GLN A 199 12.28 -10.68 5.32
N ARG A 200 13.47 -11.20 5.67
CA ARG A 200 14.25 -10.72 6.81
C ARG A 200 14.68 -9.27 6.63
N LEU A 201 15.12 -8.89 5.42
CA LEU A 201 15.46 -7.51 5.09
C LEU A 201 14.26 -6.58 5.27
N ALA A 202 13.10 -6.95 4.71
CA ALA A 202 11.88 -6.16 4.80
C ALA A 202 11.44 -5.95 6.26
N LEU A 203 11.48 -7.00 7.08
CA LEU A 203 11.17 -6.90 8.51
C LEU A 203 12.17 -6.03 9.25
N ALA A 204 13.47 -6.17 8.98
CA ALA A 204 14.51 -5.36 9.60
C ALA A 204 14.34 -3.87 9.29
N MET A 205 14.09 -3.51 8.03
CA MET A 205 13.80 -2.12 7.61
C MET A 205 12.50 -1.61 8.27
N LEU A 206 11.46 -2.43 8.35
CA LEU A 206 10.20 -2.05 8.98
C LEU A 206 10.38 -1.76 10.49
N CYS A 207 11.14 -2.61 11.19
CA CYS A 207 11.48 -2.43 12.60
C CYS A 207 12.42 -1.24 12.86
N ASN A 208 13.28 -0.91 11.90
CA ASN A 208 14.19 0.23 11.96
C ASN A 208 13.46 1.54 11.56
N ASN A 209 12.42 1.90 12.31
CA ASN A 209 11.63 3.11 12.08
C ASN A 209 11.04 3.21 10.67
N ARG A 210 10.63 2.07 10.09
CA ARG A 210 9.97 2.01 8.78
C ARG A 210 10.80 2.64 7.66
N GLU A 211 12.10 2.34 7.67
CA GLU A 211 13.06 2.73 6.65
C GLU A 211 12.49 2.37 5.26
N ARG A 212 12.27 3.39 4.42
CA ARG A 212 11.74 3.25 3.05
C ARG A 212 12.86 2.93 2.08
N ASP A 213 13.95 3.66 2.22
CA ASP A 213 15.15 3.52 1.43
C ASP A 213 16.36 3.32 2.33
N ILE A 214 17.41 2.72 1.77
CA ILE A 214 18.61 2.32 2.49
C ILE A 214 19.84 2.60 1.64
N ASP A 215 20.85 3.21 2.25
CA ASP A 215 22.16 3.44 1.63
C ASP A 215 22.81 2.11 1.22
N ARG A 216 23.47 2.11 0.06
CA ARG A 216 24.09 0.92 -0.54
C ARG A 216 25.03 0.20 0.41
N ALA A 217 25.90 0.92 1.11
CA ALA A 217 26.89 0.32 2.00
C ALA A 217 26.21 -0.33 3.21
N VAL A 218 25.17 0.32 3.75
CA VAL A 218 24.37 -0.24 4.84
C VAL A 218 23.58 -1.47 4.38
N LEU A 219 22.99 -1.41 3.18
CA LEU A 219 22.27 -2.52 2.59
C LEU A 219 23.16 -3.74 2.37
N LEU A 220 24.34 -3.55 1.78
CA LEU A 220 25.30 -4.63 1.57
C LEU A 220 25.71 -5.28 2.89
N GLY A 221 26.04 -4.49 3.92
CA GLY A 221 26.37 -5.03 5.24
C GLY A 221 25.21 -5.84 5.86
N ARG A 222 23.96 -5.42 5.67
CA ARG A 222 22.78 -6.20 6.11
C ARG A 222 22.62 -7.48 5.30
N LEU A 223 22.75 -7.41 3.98
CA LEU A 223 22.64 -8.57 3.09
C LEU A 223 23.73 -9.60 3.38
N GLU A 224 24.98 -9.19 3.61
CA GLU A 224 26.07 -10.07 4.02
C GLU A 224 25.72 -10.84 5.29
N GLN A 225 25.20 -10.15 6.31
CA GLN A 225 24.79 -10.77 7.56
C GLN A 225 23.64 -11.77 7.34
N LEU A 226 22.64 -11.41 6.54
CA LEU A 226 21.48 -12.24 6.26
C LEU A 226 21.87 -13.49 5.46
N LEU A 227 22.64 -13.34 4.38
CA LEU A 227 23.14 -14.44 3.55
C LEU A 227 23.97 -15.41 4.38
N ARG A 228 24.85 -14.90 5.25
CA ARG A 228 25.62 -15.72 6.19
C ARG A 228 24.74 -16.47 7.19
N THR A 229 23.67 -15.85 7.66
CA THR A 229 22.72 -16.48 8.61
C THR A 229 21.97 -17.64 7.97
N GLU A 230 21.59 -17.49 6.70
CA GLU A 230 20.94 -18.56 5.93
C GLU A 230 21.92 -19.57 5.31
N ASN A 231 23.22 -19.43 5.59
CA ASN A 231 24.28 -20.29 5.05
C ASN A 231 24.35 -20.28 3.51
N GLU A 232 24.05 -19.13 2.92
CA GLU A 232 24.15 -18.89 1.48
C GLU A 232 25.58 -18.46 1.13
N ALA A 233 26.13 -19.04 0.06
CA ALA A 233 27.51 -18.77 -0.37
C ALA A 233 27.64 -17.55 -1.30
N LEU A 234 26.51 -16.94 -1.68
CA LEU A 234 26.45 -15.83 -2.61
C LEU A 234 26.96 -14.54 -1.96
N ALA A 235 27.76 -13.77 -2.69
CA ALA A 235 28.20 -12.45 -2.25
C ALA A 235 27.01 -11.46 -2.23
N ALA A 236 27.01 -10.54 -1.26
CA ALA A 236 25.92 -9.58 -1.11
C ALA A 236 25.76 -8.65 -2.32
N GLU A 237 26.87 -8.29 -2.96
CA GLU A 237 26.88 -7.49 -4.19
C GLU A 237 26.20 -8.22 -5.35
N ASP A 238 26.55 -9.48 -5.56
CA ASP A 238 25.95 -10.32 -6.60
C ASP A 238 24.46 -10.52 -6.33
N PHE A 239 24.08 -10.77 -5.08
CA PHE A 239 22.68 -10.89 -4.67
C PHE A 239 21.92 -9.59 -4.95
N LEU A 240 22.46 -8.45 -4.54
CA LEU A 240 21.83 -7.14 -4.74
C LEU A 240 21.67 -6.83 -6.23
N GLU A 241 22.72 -7.08 -7.03
CA GLU A 241 22.67 -6.86 -8.47
C GLU A 241 21.58 -7.71 -9.14
N ASP A 242 21.50 -8.99 -8.82
CA ASP A 242 20.48 -9.88 -9.38
C ASP A 242 19.07 -9.50 -8.89
N VAL A 243 18.90 -9.12 -7.62
CA VAL A 243 17.59 -8.69 -7.12
C VAL A 243 17.12 -7.44 -7.85
N VAL A 244 18.01 -6.47 -8.10
CA VAL A 244 17.66 -5.22 -8.80
C VAL A 244 17.43 -5.45 -10.29
N ARG A 245 18.32 -6.18 -10.96
CA ARG A 245 18.29 -6.34 -12.42
C ARG A 245 17.33 -7.43 -12.92
N VAL A 246 17.16 -8.50 -12.15
CA VAL A 246 16.42 -9.69 -12.58
C VAL A 246 15.06 -9.75 -11.90
N SER A 247 15.03 -9.70 -10.56
CA SER A 247 13.77 -9.82 -9.81
C SER A 247 12.94 -8.53 -9.79
N GLU A 248 13.62 -7.38 -9.91
CA GLU A 248 13.00 -6.05 -9.84
C GLU A 248 12.18 -5.83 -8.54
N LEU A 249 12.48 -6.58 -7.47
CA LEU A 249 11.83 -6.43 -6.16
C LEU A 249 12.49 -5.33 -5.30
N LEU A 250 13.76 -5.01 -5.58
CA LEU A 250 14.43 -3.80 -5.13
C LEU A 250 14.75 -2.93 -6.35
N ILE A 251 14.77 -1.62 -6.15
CA ILE A 251 15.18 -0.63 -7.15
C ILE A 251 16.22 0.32 -6.54
N GLU A 252 17.10 0.83 -7.38
CA GLU A 252 17.93 1.99 -7.06
C GLU A 252 17.09 3.26 -7.31
N LYS A 253 16.79 4.01 -6.26
CA LYS A 253 15.94 5.20 -6.30
C LYS A 253 16.73 6.44 -6.72
N ASP A 254 17.85 6.65 -6.04
CA ASP A 254 18.82 7.72 -6.25
C ASP A 254 20.24 7.11 -6.16
N ALA A 255 21.27 7.87 -6.51
CA ALA A 255 22.65 7.38 -6.48
C ALA A 255 22.98 6.72 -5.11
N ASP A 256 23.28 5.43 -5.15
CA ASP A 256 23.62 4.60 -3.98
C ASP A 256 22.52 4.46 -2.92
N THR A 257 21.24 4.67 -3.27
CA THR A 257 20.11 4.47 -2.35
C THR A 257 19.09 3.50 -2.96
N TYR A 258 18.70 2.49 -2.18
CA TYR A 258 17.84 1.39 -2.64
C TYR A 258 16.55 1.32 -1.83
N GLU A 259 15.46 0.91 -2.46
CA GLU A 259 14.18 0.64 -1.79
C GLU A 259 13.49 -0.58 -2.42
N PHE A 260 12.47 -1.12 -1.74
CA PHE A 260 11.57 -2.07 -2.40
C PHE A 260 10.83 -1.37 -3.54
N ALA A 261 10.74 -2.04 -4.69
CA ALA A 261 10.09 -1.52 -5.89
C ALA A 261 8.66 -1.02 -5.64
N HIS A 262 8.03 -1.55 -4.60
CA HIS A 262 6.89 -0.91 -3.99
C HIS A 262 6.83 -1.15 -2.48
N TRP A 263 6.45 -0.14 -1.69
CA TRP A 263 6.32 -0.21 -0.23
C TRP A 263 5.46 -1.38 0.26
N SER A 264 4.39 -1.70 -0.46
CA SER A 264 3.51 -2.82 -0.11
C SER A 264 4.17 -4.20 -0.22
N PHE A 265 5.24 -4.35 -1.01
CA PHE A 265 6.05 -5.57 -1.00
C PHE A 265 6.85 -5.69 0.28
N GLN A 266 7.42 -4.59 0.79
CA GLN A 266 8.09 -4.57 2.08
C GLN A 266 7.12 -4.97 3.20
N GLU A 267 5.90 -4.40 3.22
CA GLU A 267 4.87 -4.75 4.20
C GLU A 267 4.47 -6.24 4.12
N TYR A 268 4.32 -6.76 2.91
CA TYR A 268 3.99 -8.17 2.68
C TYR A 268 5.11 -9.12 3.11
N LEU A 269 6.34 -8.86 2.68
CA LEU A 269 7.51 -9.68 2.99
C LEU A 269 7.80 -9.67 4.49
N ALA A 270 7.66 -8.52 5.16
CA ALA A 270 7.72 -8.44 6.61
C ALA A 270 6.61 -9.27 7.29
N ALA A 271 5.37 -9.17 6.82
CA ALA A 271 4.27 -9.99 7.35
C ALA A 271 4.52 -11.50 7.15
N ARG A 272 5.11 -11.90 6.02
CA ARG A 272 5.51 -13.29 5.78
C ARG A 272 6.59 -13.76 6.74
N GLU A 273 7.60 -12.93 7.00
CA GLU A 273 8.67 -13.26 7.95
C GLU A 273 8.11 -13.54 9.34
N ILE A 274 7.28 -12.63 9.84
CA ILE A 274 6.62 -12.75 11.15
C ILE A 274 5.78 -14.03 11.23
N TRP A 275 5.10 -14.38 10.13
CA TRP A 275 4.30 -15.60 10.05
C TRP A 275 5.13 -16.87 10.03
N GLN A 276 6.19 -16.92 9.22
CA GLN A 276 7.05 -18.10 9.10
C GLN A 276 7.87 -18.37 10.36
N GLU A 277 8.43 -17.32 10.98
CA GLU A 277 9.23 -17.40 12.20
C GLU A 277 8.39 -17.43 13.49
N GLN A 278 7.05 -17.41 13.36
CA GLN A 278 6.11 -17.45 14.50
C GLN A 278 6.30 -16.29 15.50
N GLN A 279 6.65 -15.11 14.99
CA GLN A 279 6.95 -13.90 15.79
C GLN A 279 5.72 -13.01 16.01
N GLU A 280 4.51 -13.60 16.15
CA GLU A 280 3.24 -12.83 16.28
C GLU A 280 3.29 -11.78 17.40
N SER A 281 4.03 -12.07 18.48
CA SER A 281 4.20 -11.17 19.63
C SER A 281 4.74 -9.79 19.26
N LEU A 282 5.54 -9.68 18.18
CA LEU A 282 6.03 -8.38 17.69
C LEU A 282 4.88 -7.44 17.33
N LEU A 283 3.78 -7.97 16.78
CA LEU A 283 2.65 -7.18 16.34
C LEU A 283 1.86 -6.58 17.50
N TYR A 284 1.89 -7.21 18.66
CA TYR A 284 1.09 -6.81 19.82
C TYR A 284 1.47 -5.42 20.34
N GLU A 285 2.76 -5.09 20.30
CA GLU A 285 3.28 -3.78 20.66
C GLU A 285 2.99 -2.71 19.60
N LYS A 286 2.60 -3.14 18.39
CA LYS A 286 2.39 -2.27 17.23
C LYS A 286 0.92 -2.01 16.92
N PHE A 287 -0.03 -2.54 17.69
CA PHE A 287 -1.46 -2.33 17.40
C PHE A 287 -1.89 -0.86 17.40
N ALA A 288 -1.33 -0.05 18.29
CA ALA A 288 -1.61 1.40 18.33
C ALA A 288 -0.89 2.18 17.22
N ASP A 289 0.14 1.58 16.62
CA ASP A 289 0.88 2.16 15.51
C ASP A 289 0.10 1.91 14.21
N LYS A 290 -0.68 2.91 13.79
CA LYS A 290 -1.48 2.81 12.56
C LYS A 290 -0.62 2.56 11.33
N GLU A 291 0.68 2.83 11.38
CA GLU A 291 1.57 2.60 10.26
C GLU A 291 1.92 1.12 10.06
N TRP A 292 1.72 0.29 11.09
CA TRP A 292 1.84 -1.18 11.01
C TRP A 292 0.56 -1.87 10.56
N LYS A 293 -0.57 -1.15 10.49
CA LYS A 293 -1.87 -1.69 10.08
C LYS A 293 -1.80 -2.52 8.78
N PRO A 294 -1.15 -2.06 7.68
CA PRO A 294 -1.09 -2.86 6.46
C PRO A 294 -0.39 -4.21 6.66
N THR A 295 0.75 -4.24 7.35
CA THR A 295 1.50 -5.46 7.70
C THR A 295 0.67 -6.39 8.58
N ILE A 296 -0.03 -5.85 9.59
CA ILE A 296 -0.91 -6.63 10.47
C ILE A 296 -2.08 -7.25 9.69
N LEU A 297 -2.70 -6.51 8.77
CA LEU A 297 -3.77 -7.04 7.91
C LEU A 297 -3.26 -8.13 6.96
N LEU A 298 -2.06 -7.96 6.40
CA LEU A 298 -1.42 -8.99 5.58
C LEU A 298 -1.08 -10.23 6.40
N TYR A 299 -0.58 -10.07 7.63
CA TYR A 299 -0.32 -11.15 8.56
C TYR A 299 -1.60 -11.92 8.92
N ALA A 300 -2.67 -11.21 9.29
CA ALA A 300 -3.99 -11.81 9.57
C ALA A 300 -4.54 -12.61 8.38
N ALA A 301 -4.24 -12.17 7.16
CA ALA A 301 -4.61 -12.88 5.93
C ALA A 301 -3.69 -14.09 5.60
N LEU A 302 -2.51 -14.20 6.22
CA LEU A 302 -1.58 -15.33 6.07
C LEU A 302 -1.87 -16.45 7.07
N VAL A 303 -2.24 -16.11 8.31
CA VAL A 303 -2.54 -17.10 9.34
C VAL A 303 -3.85 -17.84 9.05
N LYS A 304 -3.90 -19.12 9.41
CA LYS A 304 -5.10 -19.95 9.27
C LYS A 304 -6.22 -19.53 10.23
N ASN A 305 -5.86 -19.03 11.40
CA ASN A 305 -6.81 -18.59 12.44
C ASN A 305 -6.24 -17.40 13.22
N PRO A 306 -6.64 -16.15 12.91
CA PRO A 306 -6.22 -14.94 13.62
C PRO A 306 -7.02 -14.66 14.89
N SER A 307 -7.78 -15.62 15.44
CA SER A 307 -8.63 -15.37 16.61
C SER A 307 -7.86 -14.84 17.82
N THR A 308 -6.66 -15.38 18.09
CA THR A 308 -5.79 -14.91 19.17
C THR A 308 -5.35 -13.46 18.96
N LEU A 309 -4.92 -13.14 17.73
CA LEU A 309 -4.53 -11.79 17.34
C LEU A 309 -5.69 -10.80 17.51
N ILE A 310 -6.89 -11.15 17.02
CA ILE A 310 -8.11 -10.33 17.12
C ILE A 310 -8.52 -10.14 18.59
N GLN A 311 -8.50 -11.20 19.40
CA GLN A 311 -8.80 -11.11 20.83
C GLN A 311 -7.82 -10.18 21.55
N ALA A 312 -6.53 -10.31 21.28
CA ALA A 312 -5.50 -9.46 21.85
C ALA A 312 -5.67 -7.97 21.45
N MET A 313 -6.21 -7.68 20.26
CA MET A 313 -6.57 -6.31 19.86
C MET A 313 -7.75 -5.79 20.66
N LEU A 314 -8.79 -6.61 20.87
CA LEU A 314 -9.95 -6.24 21.68
C LEU A 314 -9.55 -5.95 23.15
N ASP A 315 -8.72 -6.80 23.72
CA ASP A 315 -8.23 -6.66 25.11
C ASP A 315 -7.41 -5.36 25.30
N ARG A 316 -6.77 -4.87 24.22
CA ARG A 316 -6.00 -3.62 24.18
C ARG A 316 -6.80 -2.43 23.61
N GLN A 317 -8.12 -2.55 23.49
CA GLN A 317 -9.04 -1.50 23.01
C GLN A 317 -8.75 -1.04 21.57
N GLN A 318 -8.25 -1.92 20.71
CA GLN A 318 -7.97 -1.66 19.29
C GLN A 318 -9.09 -2.22 18.40
N ALA A 319 -10.32 -1.79 18.65
CA ALA A 319 -11.53 -2.38 18.07
C ALA A 319 -11.63 -2.24 16.53
N ASP A 320 -11.21 -1.11 15.96
CA ASP A 320 -11.23 -0.93 14.51
C ASP A 320 -10.23 -1.83 13.80
N LEU A 321 -9.02 -1.96 14.35
CA LEU A 321 -8.01 -2.86 13.80
C LEU A 321 -8.49 -4.32 13.89
N ALA A 322 -9.11 -4.70 15.02
CA ALA A 322 -9.74 -6.00 15.20
C ALA A 322 -10.83 -6.25 14.14
N TYR A 323 -11.66 -5.25 13.86
CA TYR A 323 -12.69 -5.30 12.82
C TYR A 323 -12.11 -5.46 11.43
N ASP A 324 -11.07 -4.70 11.08
CA ASP A 324 -10.45 -4.78 9.75
C ASP A 324 -9.77 -6.13 9.54
N CYS A 325 -9.06 -6.64 10.56
CA CYS A 325 -8.52 -8.00 10.55
C CYS A 325 -9.63 -9.04 10.39
N PHE A 326 -10.76 -8.87 11.10
CA PHE A 326 -11.92 -9.74 10.96
C PHE A 326 -12.46 -9.74 9.53
N GLN A 327 -12.64 -8.57 8.90
CA GLN A 327 -13.11 -8.48 7.51
C GLN A 327 -12.16 -9.16 6.54
N GLU A 328 -10.85 -8.90 6.65
CA GLU A 328 -9.85 -9.58 5.81
C GLU A 328 -9.89 -11.11 6.00
N THR A 329 -10.14 -11.57 7.23
CA THR A 329 -10.22 -12.99 7.57
C THR A 329 -11.47 -13.66 6.99
N THR A 330 -12.61 -12.96 6.91
CA THR A 330 -13.84 -13.52 6.32
C THR A 330 -13.71 -13.91 4.84
N LYS A 331 -12.67 -13.44 4.15
CA LYS A 331 -12.32 -13.87 2.80
C LYS A 331 -11.74 -15.30 2.76
N GLN A 332 -11.43 -15.89 3.92
CA GLN A 332 -11.03 -17.28 4.08
C GLN A 332 -12.25 -18.10 4.55
N ILE A 333 -12.85 -18.90 3.68
CA ILE A 333 -14.03 -19.71 4.04
C ILE A 333 -13.54 -21.10 4.50
N THR A 334 -13.14 -21.22 5.77
CA THR A 334 -12.92 -22.53 6.42
C THR A 334 -13.92 -22.72 7.58
N PRO A 335 -14.50 -23.93 7.76
CA PRO A 335 -15.49 -24.18 8.81
C PRO A 335 -15.01 -23.88 10.24
N GLU A 336 -13.73 -24.17 10.53
CA GLU A 336 -13.10 -23.95 11.84
C GLU A 336 -12.99 -22.45 12.17
N LEU A 337 -12.73 -21.66 11.13
CA LEU A 337 -12.64 -20.21 11.22
C LEU A 337 -14.04 -19.60 11.38
N GLU A 338 -15.04 -20.11 10.67
CA GLU A 338 -16.42 -19.65 10.81
C GLU A 338 -16.94 -19.81 12.25
N GLN A 339 -16.61 -20.91 12.93
CA GLN A 339 -16.99 -21.14 14.32
C GLN A 339 -16.28 -20.17 15.28
N SER A 340 -14.98 -19.95 15.10
CA SER A 340 -14.19 -19.03 15.91
C SER A 340 -14.58 -17.56 15.68
N LEU A 341 -14.94 -17.19 14.45
CA LEU A 341 -15.41 -15.85 14.09
C LEU A 341 -16.84 -15.57 14.57
N LYS A 342 -17.71 -16.59 14.67
CA LYS A 342 -19.08 -16.42 15.20
C LYS A 342 -19.10 -15.91 16.64
N SER A 343 -18.18 -16.35 17.49
CA SER A 343 -18.08 -15.88 18.88
C SER A 343 -17.42 -14.50 18.99
N LEU A 344 -16.46 -14.18 18.11
CA LEU A 344 -15.76 -12.89 18.10
C LEU A 344 -16.60 -11.76 17.49
N LYS A 345 -17.50 -12.07 16.55
CA LYS A 345 -18.30 -11.06 15.84
C LYS A 345 -19.09 -10.14 16.78
N PRO A 346 -19.86 -10.64 17.78
CA PRO A 346 -20.51 -9.79 18.77
C PRO A 346 -19.51 -8.95 19.57
N ALA A 347 -18.38 -9.53 19.99
CA ALA A 347 -17.38 -8.83 20.80
C ALA A 347 -16.71 -7.67 20.04
N VAL A 348 -16.35 -7.89 18.77
CA VAL A 348 -15.79 -6.86 17.89
C VAL A 348 -16.81 -5.75 17.65
N GLN A 349 -18.06 -6.11 17.37
CA GLN A 349 -19.12 -5.13 17.16
C GLN A 349 -19.37 -4.29 18.41
N THR A 350 -19.57 -4.93 19.56
CA THR A 350 -19.78 -4.24 20.83
C THR A 350 -18.61 -3.31 21.14
N SER A 351 -17.37 -3.84 21.14
CA SER A 351 -16.17 -3.05 21.45
C SER A 351 -16.03 -1.82 20.56
N ARG A 352 -16.39 -1.94 19.27
CA ARG A 352 -16.34 -0.82 18.32
C ARG A 352 -17.33 0.31 18.63
N TYR A 353 -18.49 0.01 19.22
CA TYR A 353 -19.52 1.02 19.55
C TYR A 353 -19.52 1.48 21.01
N VAL A 354 -18.73 0.86 21.90
CA VAL A 354 -18.69 1.20 23.35
C VAL A 354 -18.46 2.68 23.59
N GLN A 355 -17.54 3.31 22.86
CA GLN A 355 -17.24 4.73 23.02
C GLN A 355 -18.46 5.59 22.65
N LEU A 356 -19.11 5.30 21.52
CA LEU A 356 -20.31 6.01 21.09
C LEU A 356 -21.44 5.85 22.11
N GLU A 357 -21.68 4.64 22.59
CA GLU A 357 -22.71 4.37 23.61
C GLU A 357 -22.46 5.14 24.91
N ALA A 358 -21.20 5.20 25.36
CA ALA A 358 -20.82 5.96 26.56
C ALA A 358 -21.06 7.48 26.38
N LEU A 359 -20.70 8.04 25.22
CA LEU A 359 -20.91 9.46 24.91
C LEU A 359 -22.39 9.82 24.82
N LEU A 360 -23.21 8.96 24.21
CA LEU A 360 -24.66 9.11 24.14
C LEU A 360 -25.30 9.04 25.53
N GLN A 361 -24.88 8.09 26.38
CA GLN A 361 -25.36 7.99 27.76
C GLN A 361 -24.96 9.21 28.61
N ALA A 362 -23.75 9.72 28.42
CA ALA A 362 -23.25 10.93 29.07
C ALA A 362 -23.85 12.23 28.51
N LYS A 363 -24.68 12.16 27.45
CA LYS A 363 -25.26 13.30 26.73
C LYS A 363 -24.22 14.28 26.17
N GLN A 364 -23.03 13.75 25.82
CA GLN A 364 -21.96 14.48 25.14
C GLN A 364 -22.22 14.47 23.63
N TRP A 365 -23.23 15.23 23.19
CA TRP A 365 -23.76 15.15 21.82
C TRP A 365 -22.73 15.49 20.75
N ARG A 366 -21.89 16.52 20.99
CA ARG A 366 -20.88 16.95 20.03
C ARG A 366 -19.85 15.86 19.78
N GLU A 367 -19.35 15.26 20.86
CA GLU A 367 -18.38 14.17 20.81
C GLU A 367 -19.00 12.89 20.24
N ALA A 368 -20.28 12.62 20.54
CA ALA A 368 -21.02 11.50 19.98
C ALA A 368 -21.21 11.64 18.45
N ASP A 369 -21.48 12.84 17.96
CA ASP A 369 -21.58 13.11 16.51
C ASP A 369 -20.24 12.88 15.81
N GLN A 370 -19.13 13.35 16.40
CA GLN A 370 -17.77 13.12 15.89
C GLN A 370 -17.42 11.62 15.85
N GLU A 371 -17.77 10.90 16.91
CA GLU A 371 -17.53 9.45 16.99
C GLU A 371 -18.41 8.68 15.98
N THR A 372 -19.64 9.14 15.74
CA THR A 372 -20.53 8.58 14.71
C THR A 372 -19.94 8.76 13.32
N GLU A 373 -19.46 9.96 12.99
CA GLU A 373 -18.78 10.24 11.72
C GLU A 373 -17.56 9.33 11.52
N ARG A 374 -16.70 9.22 12.54
CA ARG A 374 -15.53 8.33 12.53
C ARG A 374 -15.93 6.87 12.28
N LEU A 375 -16.97 6.37 12.95
CA LEU A 375 -17.46 5.01 12.79
C LEU A 375 -18.07 4.77 11.40
N MET A 376 -18.78 5.75 10.84
CA MET A 376 -19.34 5.65 9.50
C MET A 376 -18.23 5.60 8.44
N LEU A 377 -17.24 6.47 8.53
CA LEU A 377 -16.10 6.50 7.60
C LEU A 377 -15.31 5.18 7.66
N THR A 378 -14.91 4.75 8.86
CA THR A 378 -14.14 3.51 9.02
C THR A 378 -14.90 2.27 8.55
N THR A 379 -16.24 2.23 8.71
CA THR A 379 -17.07 1.12 8.23
C THR A 379 -17.04 0.97 6.71
N MET A 380 -16.90 2.10 6.01
CA MET A 380 -16.82 2.15 4.55
C MET A 380 -15.38 2.09 4.04
N ASN A 381 -14.42 1.69 4.89
CA ASN A 381 -12.98 1.73 4.60
C ASN A 381 -12.51 3.12 4.15
N LYS A 382 -13.12 4.18 4.69
CA LYS A 382 -12.74 5.57 4.45
C LYS A 382 -11.91 6.13 5.59
N GLU A 383 -11.04 7.06 5.24
CA GLU A 383 -10.20 7.81 6.17
C GLU A 383 -10.86 9.13 6.58
N GLU A 384 -10.38 9.70 7.68
CA GLU A 384 -10.84 10.98 8.22
C GLU A 384 -10.70 12.11 7.17
N GLY A 385 -11.78 12.88 6.97
CA GLY A 385 -11.86 13.94 5.96
C GLY A 385 -12.35 13.50 4.58
N GLN A 386 -12.54 12.20 4.34
CA GLN A 386 -13.23 11.70 3.15
C GLN A 386 -14.75 11.83 3.30
N TRP A 387 -15.46 11.91 2.17
CA TRP A 387 -16.92 12.00 2.14
C TRP A 387 -17.53 10.64 1.79
N LEU A 388 -18.71 10.37 2.36
CA LEU A 388 -19.56 9.25 1.96
C LEU A 388 -20.34 9.62 0.70
N ASP A 389 -20.22 8.81 -0.32
CA ASP A 389 -20.98 8.93 -1.56
C ASP A 389 -22.27 8.10 -1.51
N LEU A 390 -23.06 8.17 -2.59
CA LEU A 390 -24.34 7.46 -2.67
C LEU A 390 -24.19 5.94 -2.63
N ASP A 391 -23.09 5.40 -3.17
CA ASP A 391 -22.86 3.95 -3.14
C ASP A 391 -22.42 3.50 -1.75
N ASP A 392 -21.70 4.35 -1.00
CA ASP A 392 -21.40 4.07 0.40
C ASP A 392 -22.67 3.99 1.24
N LEU A 393 -23.58 4.96 1.08
CA LEU A 393 -24.84 4.98 1.82
C LEU A 393 -25.73 3.79 1.48
N ARG A 394 -25.70 3.31 0.22
CA ARG A 394 -26.43 2.11 -0.21
C ARG A 394 -25.85 0.82 0.35
N ASN A 395 -24.53 0.76 0.50
CA ASN A 395 -23.82 -0.42 0.98
C ASN A 395 -23.51 -0.37 2.49
N PHE A 396 -23.93 0.70 3.18
CA PHE A 396 -23.73 0.83 4.61
C PHE A 396 -24.42 -0.33 5.34
N PRO A 397 -23.71 -1.06 6.22
CA PRO A 397 -24.25 -2.25 6.85
C PRO A 397 -25.31 -1.91 7.90
N ALA A 398 -26.55 -1.68 7.44
CA ALA A 398 -27.71 -1.31 8.24
C ALA A 398 -28.09 -2.31 9.36
N ARG A 399 -27.46 -3.49 9.40
CA ARG A 399 -27.69 -4.55 10.41
C ARG A 399 -26.61 -4.66 11.49
N THR A 400 -25.62 -3.77 11.51
CA THR A 400 -24.58 -3.76 12.56
C THR A 400 -24.84 -2.79 13.70
N CYS A 401 -25.78 -1.86 13.54
CA CYS A 401 -26.36 -1.14 14.67
C CYS A 401 -27.10 -2.17 15.52
N GLY A 402 -26.58 -2.42 16.73
CA GLY A 402 -27.25 -3.21 17.74
C GLY A 402 -28.70 -2.77 17.86
N LYS A 403 -29.59 -3.69 18.25
CA LYS A 403 -31.00 -3.41 18.54
C LYS A 403 -31.11 -2.37 19.66
N SER A 404 -30.96 -1.11 19.30
CA SER A 404 -31.29 0.07 20.07
C SER A 404 -32.06 0.95 19.09
N THR A 405 -33.34 0.66 19.02
CA THR A 405 -34.37 1.58 18.53
C THR A 405 -34.12 2.96 19.12
N THR A 406 -33.54 3.88 18.33
CA THR A 406 -33.73 5.35 18.33
C THR A 406 -32.63 6.04 17.52
N CYS A 407 -32.66 5.91 16.20
CA CYS A 407 -32.14 6.95 15.29
C CYS A 407 -33.18 7.10 14.19
N GLY A 408 -33.96 8.18 14.29
CA GLY A 408 -34.93 8.63 13.31
C GLY A 408 -34.73 10.12 13.08
#